data_AF-A0A7C3FPD5-F1
#
_entry.id   AF-A0A7C3FPD5-F1
#
_cell.length_a   1.000
_cell.length_b   1.000
_cell.length_c   1.000
_cell.angle_alpha   90.00
_cell.angle_beta   90.00
_cell.angle_gamma   90.00
#
_symmetry.space_group_name_H-M   'P 1'
#
loop_
_entity.id
_entity.type
_entity.pdbx_description
1 polymer ?
#
loop_
_entity_poly.entity_id
_entity_poly.type
_entity_poly.pdbx_seq_one_letter_code
_entity_poly.pdbx_strand_id
1 'polypeptide(L)'
;MDADVKARPGYHWCLILGLVVAIYCSINLLIPRLPVSGFIQSYVIQPVLWALLGWVVLVSPGYRPAARLRDRHVIIRFALLIGVFQVLLYIIGGFFSGFGNSPYLFTPIGITTNLFFVGLKLVGIELSRAWLINRLRRHHTVLALVLVATVYTFLSMSLTQITTLRASVETLSFMNSSFLPLLAESLLATSLAMSAGPLASISYRGMIQAFWWFCPVLPDLTWVLKGLIGTSVP
;
A
#
# COMPACT_ATOMS: atom_id res chain seq x y z
N MET A 1 -12.57 -44.81 1.99
CA MET A 1 -11.17 -44.56 2.39
C MET A 1 -11.02 -43.06 2.43
N ASP A 2 -11.28 -42.53 3.62
CA ASP A 2 -11.42 -41.12 3.93
C ASP A 2 -10.09 -40.38 3.80
N ALA A 3 -10.11 -39.27 3.09
CA ALA A 3 -9.14 -38.20 3.24
C ALA A 3 -9.88 -36.86 3.22
N ASP A 4 -10.83 -36.72 4.13
CA ASP A 4 -11.33 -35.41 4.58
C ASP A 4 -10.19 -34.73 5.36
N VAL A 5 -9.23 -34.15 4.63
CA VAL A 5 -8.23 -33.25 5.19
C VAL A 5 -8.95 -31.95 5.55
N LYS A 6 -9.64 -31.97 6.68
CA LYS A 6 -10.01 -30.77 7.43
C LYS A 6 -8.72 -30.06 7.83
N ALA A 7 -8.21 -29.22 6.94
CA ALA A 7 -7.19 -28.22 7.25
C ALA A 7 -7.75 -27.36 8.39
N ARG A 8 -7.14 -27.50 9.58
CA ARG A 8 -7.58 -26.88 10.82
C ARG A 8 -7.73 -25.35 10.64
N PRO A 9 -8.93 -24.78 10.87
CA PRO A 9 -9.18 -23.38 10.58
C PRO A 9 -8.77 -22.53 11.79
N GLY A 10 -7.57 -21.94 11.77
CA GLY A 10 -7.21 -21.00 12.85
C GLY A 10 -5.98 -20.15 12.59
N TYR A 11 -4.87 -20.76 12.18
CA TYR A 11 -3.54 -20.12 12.31
C TYR A 11 -2.96 -19.52 11.02
N HIS A 12 -3.65 -19.64 9.88
CA HIS A 12 -3.11 -19.17 8.60
C HIS A 12 -2.96 -17.64 8.52
N TRP A 13 -3.74 -16.87 9.29
CA TRP A 13 -3.65 -15.41 9.25
C TRP A 13 -2.43 -14.86 9.98
N CYS A 14 -2.00 -15.54 11.06
CA CYS A 14 -0.76 -15.21 11.74
C CYS A 14 0.45 -15.39 10.82
N LEU A 15 0.42 -16.37 9.91
CA LEU A 15 1.51 -16.61 8.96
C LEU A 15 1.67 -15.43 7.98
N ILE A 16 0.60 -15.02 7.30
CA ILE A 16 0.69 -13.91 6.34
C ILE A 16 1.01 -12.59 7.05
N LEU A 17 0.38 -12.33 8.20
CA LEU A 17 0.72 -11.16 9.01
C LEU A 17 2.19 -11.19 9.45
N GLY A 18 2.65 -12.34 9.93
CA GLY A 18 4.04 -12.56 10.34
C GLY A 18 5.04 -12.36 9.20
N LEU A 19 4.73 -12.84 7.99
CA LEU A 19 5.56 -12.62 6.80
C LEU A 19 5.62 -11.14 6.41
N VAL A 20 4.49 -10.44 6.42
CA VAL A 20 4.44 -9.00 6.10
C VAL A 20 5.27 -8.20 7.12
N VAL A 21 5.11 -8.49 8.42
CA VAL A 21 5.90 -7.86 9.48
C VAL A 21 7.38 -8.24 9.38
N ALA A 22 7.70 -9.49 9.05
CA ALA A 22 9.07 -9.94 8.86
C ALA A 22 9.74 -9.19 7.70
N ILE A 23 9.08 -9.06 6.55
CA ILE A 23 9.57 -8.29 5.40
C ILE A 23 9.82 -6.84 5.81
N TYR A 24 8.88 -6.21 6.52
CA TYR A 24 9.04 -4.85 7.02
C TYR A 24 10.26 -4.70 7.95
N CYS A 25 10.41 -5.61 8.92
CA CYS A 25 11.56 -5.63 9.83
C CYS A 25 12.86 -5.87 9.06
N SER A 26 12.87 -6.77 8.08
CA SER A 26 14.03 -6.99 7.22
C SER A 26 14.42 -5.72 6.48
N ILE A 27 13.46 -5.02 5.87
CA ILE A 27 13.71 -3.79 5.10
C ILE A 27 14.25 -2.66 5.99
N ASN A 28 13.71 -2.49 7.20
CA ASN A 28 14.07 -1.36 8.06
C ASN A 28 15.29 -1.64 8.96
N LEU A 29 15.54 -2.89 9.36
CA LEU A 29 16.56 -3.22 10.36
C LEU A 29 17.70 -4.07 9.80
N LEU A 30 17.43 -5.02 8.91
CA LEU A 30 18.41 -6.02 8.47
C LEU A 30 19.12 -5.60 7.18
N ILE A 31 18.36 -5.29 6.13
CA ILE A 31 18.87 -4.97 4.78
C ILE A 31 19.87 -3.80 4.81
N PRO A 32 19.62 -2.68 5.52
CA PRO A 32 20.57 -1.57 5.57
C PRO A 32 21.93 -1.93 6.21
N ARG A 33 22.01 -3.04 6.95
CA ARG A 33 23.24 -3.54 7.59
C ARG A 33 24.02 -4.52 6.71
N LEU A 34 23.47 -4.94 5.58
CA LEU A 34 24.14 -5.88 4.68
C LEU A 34 25.25 -5.16 3.88
N PRO A 35 26.42 -5.79 3.69
CA PRO A 35 27.55 -5.21 2.95
C PRO A 35 27.35 -5.33 1.43
N VAL A 36 26.20 -4.86 0.93
CA VAL A 36 25.85 -4.87 -0.51
C VAL A 36 25.42 -3.47 -0.92
N SER A 37 25.55 -3.16 -2.22
CA SER A 37 25.22 -1.83 -2.74
C SER A 37 23.73 -1.49 -2.52
N GLY A 38 23.45 -0.21 -2.26
CA GLY A 38 22.07 0.27 -2.05
C GLY A 38 21.14 -0.01 -3.24
N PHE A 39 21.70 -0.10 -4.45
CA PHE A 39 20.96 -0.51 -5.65
C PHE A 39 20.43 -1.94 -5.53
N ILE A 40 21.27 -2.90 -5.13
CA ILE A 40 20.86 -4.29 -4.96
C ILE A 40 19.83 -4.40 -3.83
N GLN A 41 20.04 -3.68 -2.73
CA GLN A 41 19.11 -3.65 -1.61
C GLN A 41 17.70 -3.23 -2.05
N SER A 42 17.58 -2.08 -2.71
CA SER A 42 16.28 -1.50 -3.06
C SER A 42 15.66 -2.13 -4.29
N TYR A 43 16.41 -2.37 -5.36
CA TYR A 43 15.86 -2.75 -6.66
C TYR A 43 15.88 -4.27 -6.94
N VAL A 44 16.55 -5.07 -6.10
CA VAL A 44 16.60 -6.54 -6.25
C VAL A 44 16.02 -7.24 -5.03
N ILE A 45 16.55 -6.98 -3.83
CA ILE A 45 16.14 -7.70 -2.62
C ILE A 45 14.69 -7.36 -2.26
N GLN A 46 14.34 -6.07 -2.17
CA GLN A 46 12.97 -5.68 -1.78
C GLN A 46 11.89 -6.21 -2.75
N PRO A 47 12.00 -6.07 -4.08
CA PRO A 47 10.97 -6.54 -5.00
C PRO A 47 10.82 -8.06 -4.97
N VAL A 48 11.93 -8.80 -4.80
CA VAL A 48 11.91 -10.26 -4.62
C VAL A 48 11.14 -10.65 -3.35
N LEU A 49 11.38 -9.98 -2.21
CA LEU A 49 10.65 -10.25 -0.97
C LEU A 49 9.13 -10.03 -1.14
N TRP A 50 8.73 -8.93 -1.78
CA TRP A 50 7.32 -8.64 -2.04
C TRP A 50 6.69 -9.59 -3.06
N ALA A 51 7.44 -10.00 -4.10
CA ALA A 51 6.99 -10.99 -5.07
C ALA A 51 6.78 -12.37 -4.43
N LEU A 52 7.70 -12.79 -3.55
CA LEU A 52 7.59 -14.03 -2.78
C LEU A 52 6.36 -14.01 -1.85
N LEU A 53 6.10 -12.87 -1.19
CA LEU A 53 4.86 -12.70 -0.41
C LEU A 53 3.62 -12.84 -1.28
N GLY A 54 3.60 -12.16 -2.44
CA GLY A 54 2.50 -12.27 -3.41
C GLY A 54 2.27 -13.72 -3.84
N TRP A 55 3.34 -14.45 -4.16
CA TRP A 55 3.30 -15.87 -4.49
C TRP A 55 2.70 -16.73 -3.36
N VAL A 56 3.16 -16.55 -2.12
CA VAL A 56 2.64 -17.26 -0.94
C VAL A 56 1.14 -17.01 -0.76
N VAL A 57 0.68 -15.78 -0.96
CA VAL A 57 -0.75 -15.43 -0.87
C VAL A 57 -1.56 -16.09 -1.98
N LEU A 58 -1.03 -16.18 -3.20
CA LEU A 58 -1.73 -16.82 -4.34
C LEU A 58 -1.86 -18.34 -4.19
N VAL A 59 -0.88 -19.00 -3.57
CA VAL A 59 -0.93 -20.45 -3.28
C VAL A 59 -1.77 -20.75 -2.02
N SER A 60 -1.98 -19.76 -1.16
CA SER A 60 -2.82 -19.89 0.03
C SER A 60 -4.30 -20.08 -0.31
N PRO A 61 -5.13 -20.63 0.61
CA PRO A 61 -6.55 -20.80 0.36
C PRO A 61 -7.20 -19.50 -0.11
N GLY A 62 -7.94 -19.61 -1.22
CA GLY A 62 -8.54 -18.45 -1.88
C GLY A 62 -9.43 -17.62 -0.94
N TYR A 63 -9.44 -16.31 -1.14
CA TYR A 63 -10.32 -15.39 -0.44
C TYR A 63 -11.62 -15.18 -1.26
N ARG A 64 -12.72 -14.90 -0.56
CA ARG A 64 -14.02 -14.57 -1.19
C ARG A 64 -14.38 -13.12 -0.86
N PRO A 65 -14.20 -12.17 -1.81
CA PRO A 65 -14.64 -10.78 -1.64
C PRO A 65 -16.11 -10.67 -1.22
N ALA A 66 -16.45 -9.60 -0.50
CA ALA A 66 -17.82 -9.38 -0.02
C ALA A 66 -18.82 -9.16 -1.16
N ALA A 67 -18.42 -8.46 -2.22
CA ALA A 67 -19.26 -8.15 -3.35
C ALA A 67 -19.48 -9.37 -4.25
N ARG A 68 -20.69 -9.42 -4.84
CA ARG A 68 -21.03 -10.37 -5.90
C ARG A 68 -20.11 -10.16 -7.09
N LEU A 69 -19.83 -11.22 -7.85
CA LEU A 69 -18.91 -11.17 -9.00
C LEU A 69 -19.26 -10.05 -10.00
N ARG A 70 -20.56 -9.85 -10.27
CA ARG A 70 -21.07 -8.81 -11.17
C ARG A 70 -20.67 -7.39 -10.74
N ASP A 71 -20.68 -7.12 -9.43
CA ASP A 71 -20.45 -5.77 -8.89
C ASP A 71 -18.95 -5.45 -8.74
N ARG A 72 -18.08 -6.48 -8.80
CA ARG A 72 -16.63 -6.29 -8.63
C ARG A 72 -16.04 -5.38 -9.69
N HIS A 73 -16.45 -5.54 -10.96
CA HIS A 73 -15.95 -4.70 -12.04
C HIS A 73 -16.36 -3.24 -11.87
N VAL A 74 -17.56 -2.98 -11.31
CA VAL A 74 -18.04 -1.63 -11.01
C VAL A 74 -17.19 -1.02 -9.89
N ILE A 75 -16.95 -1.75 -8.81
CA ILE A 75 -16.13 -1.29 -7.69
C ILE A 75 -14.68 -1.03 -8.12
N ILE A 76 -14.10 -1.89 -8.96
CA ILE A 76 -12.74 -1.71 -9.50
C ILE A 76 -12.63 -0.42 -10.32
N ARG A 77 -13.61 -0.17 -11.20
CA ARG A 77 -13.66 1.08 -11.99
C ARG A 77 -13.84 2.30 -11.08
N PHE A 78 -14.70 2.19 -10.07
CA PHE A 78 -14.91 3.27 -9.11
C PHE A 78 -13.65 3.57 -8.30
N ALA A 79 -12.92 2.54 -7.85
CA ALA A 79 -11.62 2.68 -7.18
C ALA A 79 -10.59 3.39 -8.05
N LEU A 80 -10.54 3.05 -9.34
CA LEU A 80 -9.70 3.74 -10.31
C LEU A 80 -10.10 5.22 -10.43
N LEU A 81 -11.39 5.53 -10.53
CA LEU A 81 -11.89 6.90 -10.60
C LEU A 81 -11.58 7.72 -9.36
N ILE A 82 -11.66 7.14 -8.15
CA ILE A 82 -11.23 7.82 -6.91
C ILE A 82 -9.73 8.16 -7.00
N GLY A 83 -8.91 7.22 -7.46
CA GLY A 83 -7.47 7.45 -7.64
C GLY A 83 -7.19 8.57 -8.64
N VAL A 84 -7.88 8.58 -9.79
CA VAL A 84 -7.77 9.65 -10.79
C VAL A 84 -8.21 10.98 -10.19
N PHE A 85 -9.32 11.01 -9.48
CA PHE A 85 -9.83 12.23 -8.84
C PHE A 85 -8.84 12.78 -7.81
N GLN A 86 -8.26 11.93 -6.96
CA GLN A 86 -7.23 12.35 -6.01
C GLN A 86 -5.99 12.93 -6.70
N VAL A 87 -5.53 12.30 -7.79
CA VAL A 87 -4.43 12.81 -8.61
C VAL A 87 -4.76 14.16 -9.23
N LEU A 88 -5.97 14.33 -9.77
CA LEU A 88 -6.43 15.62 -10.30
C LEU A 88 -6.41 16.71 -9.22
N LEU A 89 -6.86 16.41 -8.00
CA LEU A 89 -6.78 17.36 -6.89
C LEU A 89 -5.34 17.69 -6.50
N TYR A 90 -4.41 16.74 -6.55
CA TYR A 90 -2.99 17.04 -6.35
C TYR A 90 -2.43 17.98 -7.42
N ILE A 91 -2.80 17.77 -8.69
CA ILE A 91 -2.43 18.67 -9.79
C ILE A 91 -3.04 20.06 -9.56
N ILE A 92 -4.31 20.14 -9.17
CA ILE A 92 -4.98 21.39 -8.84
C ILE A 92 -4.26 22.11 -7.69
N GLY A 93 -3.90 21.38 -6.62
CA GLY A 93 -3.09 21.91 -5.53
C GLY A 93 -1.72 22.43 -5.99
N GLY A 94 -1.13 21.81 -7.02
CA GLY A 94 0.11 22.25 -7.65
C GLY A 94 0.00 23.63 -8.29
N PHE A 95 -1.16 24.02 -8.83
CA PHE A 95 -1.34 25.40 -9.31
C PHE A 95 -1.28 26.44 -8.19
N PHE A 96 -1.56 26.06 -6.94
CA PHE A 96 -1.47 26.96 -5.79
C PHE A 96 -0.10 26.93 -5.10
N SER A 97 0.63 25.82 -5.15
CA SER A 97 1.92 25.66 -4.44
C SER A 97 3.16 25.61 -5.35
N GLY A 98 2.97 25.44 -6.66
CA GLY A 98 4.05 25.24 -7.63
C GLY A 98 4.26 23.77 -8.01
N PHE A 99 5.16 23.57 -8.95
CA PHE A 99 5.57 22.26 -9.46
C PHE A 99 7.09 22.11 -9.42
N GLY A 100 7.55 20.88 -9.18
CA GLY A 100 8.95 20.50 -9.19
C GLY A 100 9.21 19.30 -10.10
N ASN A 101 10.48 19.05 -10.41
CA ASN A 101 10.88 17.85 -11.13
C ASN A 101 10.80 16.63 -10.22
N SER A 102 10.35 15.52 -10.80
CA SER A 102 10.37 14.22 -10.11
C SER A 102 11.82 13.75 -9.88
N PRO A 103 12.14 13.16 -8.72
CA PRO A 103 13.48 12.69 -8.39
C PRO A 103 13.89 11.42 -9.15
N TYR A 104 12.98 10.84 -9.94
CA TYR A 104 13.20 9.58 -10.63
C TYR A 104 13.79 9.76 -12.05
N LEU A 105 14.51 8.74 -12.50
CA LEU A 105 15.10 8.73 -13.84
C LEU A 105 14.08 8.28 -14.90
N PHE A 106 13.80 9.16 -15.87
CA PHE A 106 12.87 8.92 -16.98
C PHE A 106 13.57 8.36 -18.23
N THR A 107 14.51 7.43 -18.04
CA THR A 107 15.07 6.62 -19.13
C THR A 107 14.28 5.31 -19.25
N PRO A 108 14.26 4.63 -20.42
CA PRO A 108 13.55 3.34 -20.55
C PRO A 108 13.95 2.32 -19.48
N ILE A 109 15.25 2.26 -19.14
CA ILE A 109 15.78 1.42 -18.07
C ILE A 109 15.26 1.89 -16.70
N GLY A 110 15.36 3.19 -16.39
CA GLY A 110 14.90 3.75 -15.11
C GLY A 110 13.41 3.53 -14.87
N ILE A 111 12.57 3.75 -15.89
CA ILE A 111 11.12 3.50 -15.84
C ILE A 111 10.85 2.02 -15.57
N THR A 112 11.54 1.12 -16.29
CA THR A 112 11.36 -0.33 -16.11
C THR A 112 11.78 -0.77 -14.70
N THR A 113 12.91 -0.27 -14.21
CA THR A 113 13.40 -0.57 -12.86
C THR A 113 12.43 -0.07 -11.78
N ASN A 114 11.90 1.14 -11.92
CA ASN A 114 10.90 1.68 -11.00
C ASN A 114 9.57 0.91 -11.08
N LEU A 115 9.17 0.47 -12.27
CA LEU A 115 7.98 -0.35 -12.46
C LEU A 115 8.07 -1.68 -11.71
N PHE A 116 9.19 -2.39 -11.79
CA PHE A 116 9.37 -3.61 -11.02
C PHE A 116 9.43 -3.33 -9.52
N PHE A 117 10.16 -2.28 -9.10
CA PHE A 117 10.29 -1.91 -7.69
C PHE A 117 8.93 -1.60 -7.04
N VAL A 118 8.19 -0.67 -7.63
CA VAL A 118 6.91 -0.19 -7.10
C VAL A 118 5.80 -1.20 -7.35
N GLY A 119 5.77 -1.79 -8.55
CA GLY A 119 4.72 -2.72 -8.96
C GLY A 119 4.71 -4.00 -8.13
N LEU A 120 5.88 -4.63 -7.91
CA LEU A 120 5.94 -5.84 -7.08
C LEU A 120 5.62 -5.56 -5.61
N LYS A 121 6.08 -4.41 -5.08
CA LYS A 121 5.71 -3.96 -3.73
C LYS A 121 4.20 -3.74 -3.61
N LEU A 122 3.59 -3.02 -4.55
CA LEU A 122 2.15 -2.76 -4.57
C LEU A 122 1.36 -4.07 -4.61
N VAL A 123 1.68 -4.96 -5.56
CA VAL A 123 0.98 -6.23 -5.71
C VAL A 123 1.11 -7.07 -4.45
N GLY A 124 2.32 -7.20 -3.89
CA GLY A 124 2.56 -7.95 -2.65
C GLY A 124 1.72 -7.43 -1.48
N ILE A 125 1.76 -6.12 -1.25
CA ILE A 125 1.01 -5.44 -0.17
C ILE A 125 -0.52 -5.60 -0.34
N GLU A 126 -1.03 -5.36 -1.54
CA GLU A 126 -2.47 -5.37 -1.77
C GLU A 126 -3.06 -6.78 -1.79
N LEU A 127 -2.32 -7.77 -2.31
CA LEU A 127 -2.69 -9.18 -2.21
C LEU A 127 -2.76 -9.62 -0.75
N SER A 128 -1.71 -9.35 0.04
CA SER A 128 -1.69 -9.73 1.44
C SER A 128 -2.78 -9.00 2.24
N ARG A 129 -3.08 -7.73 1.91
CA ARG A 129 -4.16 -6.97 2.54
C ARG A 129 -5.52 -7.59 2.26
N ALA A 130 -5.82 -7.87 0.99
CA ALA A 130 -7.09 -8.46 0.58
C ALA A 130 -7.31 -9.83 1.20
N TRP A 131 -6.26 -10.64 1.30
CA TRP A 131 -6.32 -11.93 1.95
C TRP A 131 -6.60 -11.79 3.47
N LEU A 132 -5.87 -10.88 4.16
CA LEU A 132 -5.96 -10.70 5.60
C LEU A 132 -7.34 -10.17 6.05
N ILE A 133 -7.86 -9.13 5.39
CA ILE A 133 -9.17 -8.55 5.72
C ILE A 133 -10.31 -9.55 5.50
N ASN A 134 -10.23 -10.35 4.43
CA ASN A 134 -11.26 -11.36 4.15
C ASN A 134 -11.30 -12.48 5.20
N ARG A 135 -10.18 -12.72 5.88
CA ARG A 135 -10.13 -13.69 6.98
C ARG A 135 -10.61 -13.09 8.30
N LEU A 136 -10.15 -11.89 8.64
CA LEU A 136 -10.43 -11.24 9.93
C LEU A 136 -11.85 -10.67 10.04
N ARG A 137 -12.49 -10.29 8.93
CA ARG A 137 -13.85 -9.69 8.94
C ARG A 137 -14.97 -10.60 9.43
N ARG A 138 -14.71 -11.91 9.61
CA ARG A 138 -15.75 -12.91 9.93
C ARG A 138 -16.48 -12.65 11.25
N HIS A 139 -15.81 -12.03 12.22
CA HIS A 139 -16.38 -11.75 13.54
C HIS A 139 -16.76 -10.28 13.70
N HIS A 140 -15.82 -9.35 13.47
CA HIS A 140 -16.04 -7.92 13.63
C HIS A 140 -15.51 -7.14 12.42
N THR A 141 -16.38 -6.83 11.47
CA THR A 141 -16.01 -6.16 10.21
C THR A 141 -15.30 -4.83 10.43
N VAL A 142 -15.85 -3.95 11.28
CA VAL A 142 -15.30 -2.61 11.54
C VAL A 142 -13.93 -2.71 12.23
N LEU A 143 -13.82 -3.54 13.26
CA LEU A 143 -12.55 -3.74 13.96
C LEU A 143 -11.48 -4.35 13.03
N ALA A 144 -11.86 -5.31 12.19
CA ALA A 144 -10.93 -5.88 11.20
C ALA A 144 -10.47 -4.82 10.17
N LEU A 145 -11.38 -3.96 9.70
CA LEU A 145 -11.03 -2.85 8.81
C LEU A 145 -10.01 -1.89 9.46
N VAL A 146 -10.30 -1.43 10.68
CA VAL A 146 -9.44 -0.49 11.40
C VAL A 146 -8.07 -1.11 11.71
N LEU A 147 -8.03 -2.36 12.18
CA LEU A 147 -6.77 -3.04 12.50
C LEU A 147 -5.92 -3.26 11.25
N VAL A 148 -6.51 -3.78 10.17
CA VAL A 148 -5.77 -4.04 8.92
C VAL A 148 -5.27 -2.73 8.32
N ALA A 149 -6.12 -1.70 8.24
CA ALA A 149 -5.71 -0.40 7.72
C ALA A 149 -4.57 0.22 8.55
N THR A 150 -4.67 0.18 9.88
CA THR A 150 -3.62 0.65 10.79
C THR A 150 -2.30 -0.09 10.57
N VAL A 151 -2.34 -1.43 10.49
CA VAL A 151 -1.16 -2.26 10.20
C VAL A 151 -0.50 -1.83 8.88
N TYR A 152 -1.27 -1.73 7.80
CA TYR A 152 -0.73 -1.33 6.50
C TYR A 152 -0.28 0.13 6.40
N THR A 153 -0.83 1.01 7.25
CA THR A 153 -0.35 2.38 7.41
C THR A 153 1.06 2.38 7.97
N PHE A 154 1.29 1.70 9.10
CA PHE A 154 2.62 1.60 9.71
C PHE A 154 3.64 0.88 8.81
N LEU A 155 3.23 -0.19 8.12
CA LEU A 155 4.10 -0.91 7.18
C LEU A 155 4.52 -0.07 5.97
N SER A 156 3.77 0.98 5.66
CA SER A 156 4.07 1.90 4.55
C SER A 156 4.97 3.06 4.99
N MET A 157 5.25 3.21 6.29
CA MET A 157 6.18 4.19 6.85
C MET A 157 7.57 3.58 7.06
N SER A 158 8.58 4.42 7.23
CA SER A 158 9.89 3.95 7.71
C SER A 158 9.94 3.91 9.23
N LEU A 159 10.74 3.01 9.80
CA LEU A 159 10.87 2.90 11.25
C LEU A 159 11.44 4.19 11.86
N THR A 160 12.34 4.87 11.14
CA THR A 160 12.90 6.16 11.55
C THR A 160 11.81 7.20 11.74
N GLN A 161 10.90 7.38 10.77
CA GLN A 161 9.77 8.31 10.85
C GLN A 161 8.88 8.08 12.08
N ILE A 162 8.73 6.83 12.52
CA ILE A 162 7.93 6.49 13.71
C ILE A 162 8.70 6.82 14.99
N THR A 163 9.99 6.51 15.05
CA THR A 163 10.81 6.68 16.25
C THR A 163 11.26 8.11 16.54
N THR A 164 11.21 9.00 15.55
CA THR A 164 11.67 10.40 15.68
C THR A 164 10.57 11.39 16.08
N LEU A 165 9.35 10.93 16.38
CA LEU A 165 8.23 11.79 16.74
C LEU A 165 8.48 12.52 18.07
N ARG A 166 8.27 13.85 18.07
CA ARG A 166 8.44 14.73 19.23
C ARG A 166 7.27 15.73 19.30
N ALA A 167 7.05 16.39 20.43
CA ALA A 167 6.07 17.47 20.50
C ALA A 167 6.61 18.74 19.81
N SER A 168 6.57 18.78 18.47
CA SER A 168 7.09 19.87 17.63
C SER A 168 6.19 20.16 16.42
N VAL A 169 6.35 21.35 15.83
CA VAL A 169 5.66 21.74 14.59
C VAL A 169 6.00 20.79 13.43
N GLU A 170 7.23 20.28 13.38
CA GLU A 170 7.66 19.28 12.39
C GLU A 170 6.84 17.99 12.50
N THR A 171 6.54 17.55 13.73
CA THR A 171 5.70 16.38 13.96
C THR A 171 4.25 16.64 13.54
N LEU A 172 3.72 17.84 13.77
CA LEU A 172 2.39 18.22 13.26
C LEU A 172 2.34 18.22 11.73
N SER A 173 3.36 18.80 11.09
CA SER A 173 3.50 18.81 9.63
C SER A 173 3.58 17.38 9.07
N PHE A 174 4.35 16.50 9.71
CA PHE A 174 4.42 15.08 9.35
C PHE A 174 3.09 14.36 9.52
N MET A 175 2.39 14.59 10.65
CA MET A 175 1.08 13.99 10.92
C MET A 175 0.08 14.35 9.82
N ASN A 176 0.01 15.63 9.46
CA ASN A 176 -0.93 16.11 8.45
C ASN A 176 -0.53 15.71 7.03
N SER A 177 0.74 15.85 6.65
CA SER A 177 1.18 15.63 5.26
C SER A 177 1.48 14.18 4.90
N SER A 178 1.66 13.31 5.89
CA SER A 178 2.09 11.93 5.69
C SER A 178 1.21 10.92 6.43
N PHE A 179 1.05 11.05 7.76
CA PHE A 179 0.35 10.01 8.54
C PHE A 179 -1.14 9.93 8.27
N LEU A 180 -1.86 11.05 8.39
CA LEU A 180 -3.31 11.08 8.18
C LEU A 180 -3.70 10.68 6.74
N PRO A 181 -3.04 11.19 5.69
CA PRO A 181 -3.26 10.72 4.33
C PRO A 181 -3.03 9.22 4.20
N LEU A 182 -1.90 8.71 4.69
CA LEU A 182 -1.57 7.29 4.55
C LEU A 182 -2.57 6.37 5.27
N LEU A 183 -3.10 6.84 6.41
CA LEU A 183 -4.16 6.15 7.15
C LEU A 183 -5.47 6.14 6.37
N ALA A 184 -5.89 7.29 5.82
CA ALA A 184 -7.09 7.40 5.01
C ALA A 184 -6.99 6.52 3.74
N GLU A 185 -5.89 6.62 3.01
CA GLU A 185 -5.62 5.80 1.83
C GLU A 185 -5.61 4.30 2.17
N SER A 186 -5.08 3.91 3.33
CA SER A 186 -5.05 2.52 3.79
C SER A 186 -6.43 2.03 4.24
N LEU A 187 -7.25 2.89 4.86
CA LEU A 187 -8.64 2.60 5.21
C LEU A 187 -9.48 2.34 3.94
N LEU A 188 -9.42 3.24 2.96
CA LEU A 188 -10.10 3.07 1.68
C LEU A 188 -9.60 1.83 0.94
N ALA A 189 -8.29 1.63 0.86
CA ALA A 189 -7.75 0.47 0.16
C ALA A 189 -8.12 -0.85 0.86
N THR A 190 -8.23 -0.87 2.20
CA THR A 190 -8.72 -2.05 2.94
C THR A 190 -10.21 -2.29 2.71
N SER A 191 -11.03 -1.24 2.64
CA SER A 191 -12.46 -1.35 2.35
C SER A 191 -12.73 -1.84 0.93
N LEU A 192 -11.96 -1.36 -0.06
CA LEU A 192 -11.98 -1.82 -1.45
C LEU A 192 -11.55 -3.29 -1.56
N ALA A 193 -10.45 -3.65 -0.87
CA ALA A 193 -9.95 -5.02 -0.83
C ALA A 193 -10.94 -6.00 -0.20
N MET A 194 -11.64 -5.57 0.85
CA MET A 194 -12.72 -6.33 1.46
C MET A 194 -13.90 -6.52 0.49
N SER A 195 -14.24 -5.46 -0.25
CA SER A 195 -15.43 -5.42 -1.10
C SER A 195 -15.23 -6.21 -2.39
N ALA A 196 -14.22 -5.87 -3.19
CA ALA A 196 -14.01 -6.44 -4.52
C ALA A 196 -12.68 -7.19 -4.69
N GLY A 197 -11.85 -7.26 -3.64
CA GLY A 197 -10.56 -7.93 -3.68
C GLY A 197 -9.39 -7.00 -4.05
N PRO A 198 -8.18 -7.55 -4.21
CA PRO A 198 -6.93 -6.81 -4.36
C PRO A 198 -6.91 -5.97 -5.63
N LEU A 199 -7.60 -6.37 -6.71
CA LEU A 199 -7.65 -5.57 -7.93
C LEU A 199 -8.29 -4.19 -7.69
N ALA A 200 -9.27 -4.09 -6.80
CA ALA A 200 -9.89 -2.80 -6.49
C ALA A 200 -8.92 -1.90 -5.72
N SER A 201 -8.23 -2.44 -4.72
CA SER A 201 -7.25 -1.66 -3.95
C SER A 201 -6.00 -1.32 -4.76
N ILE A 202 -5.54 -2.24 -5.63
CA ILE A 202 -4.47 -1.99 -6.63
C ILE A 202 -4.90 -0.89 -7.61
N SER A 203 -6.15 -0.87 -8.07
CA SER A 203 -6.59 0.16 -9.02
C SER A 203 -6.53 1.56 -8.42
N TYR A 204 -6.95 1.70 -7.17
CA TYR A 204 -6.86 2.96 -6.43
C TYR A 204 -5.40 3.34 -6.11
N ARG A 205 -4.69 2.49 -5.37
CA ARG A 205 -3.31 2.75 -4.91
C ARG A 205 -2.31 2.81 -6.07
N GLY A 206 -2.53 2.00 -7.10
CA GLY A 206 -1.73 1.95 -8.31
C GLY A 206 -1.86 3.22 -9.13
N MET A 207 -3.04 3.85 -9.22
CA MET A 207 -3.19 5.14 -9.89
C MET A 207 -2.39 6.23 -9.16
N ILE A 208 -2.47 6.30 -7.83
CA ILE A 208 -1.71 7.25 -7.01
C ILE A 208 -0.20 7.01 -7.18
N GLN A 209 0.25 5.76 -7.07
CA GLN A 209 1.66 5.42 -7.24
C GLN A 209 2.15 5.70 -8.66
N ALA A 210 1.34 5.43 -9.67
CA ALA A 210 1.71 5.70 -11.05
C ALA A 210 1.96 7.19 -11.28
N PHE A 211 1.12 8.05 -10.70
CA PHE A 211 1.32 9.49 -10.73
C PHE A 211 2.64 9.90 -10.08
N TRP A 212 2.88 9.48 -8.83
CA TRP A 212 4.09 9.90 -8.09
C TRP A 212 5.40 9.34 -8.65
N TRP A 213 5.37 8.17 -9.31
CA TRP A 213 6.59 7.50 -9.80
C TRP A 213 6.87 7.70 -11.29
N PHE A 214 5.84 7.93 -12.11
CA PHE A 214 5.99 8.01 -13.57
C PHE A 214 5.60 9.37 -14.17
N CYS A 215 5.25 10.37 -13.35
CA CYS A 215 5.10 11.74 -13.83
C CYS A 215 6.43 12.52 -13.68
N PRO A 216 6.97 13.12 -14.75
CA PRO A 216 8.23 13.87 -14.70
C PRO A 216 8.13 15.18 -13.92
N VAL A 217 6.92 15.75 -13.83
CA VAL A 217 6.63 16.99 -13.13
C VAL A 217 5.59 16.71 -12.06
N LEU A 218 5.89 17.04 -10.81
CA LEU A 218 5.06 16.76 -9.65
C LEU A 218 4.68 18.06 -8.91
N PRO A 219 3.51 18.12 -8.27
CA PRO A 219 3.11 19.29 -7.50
C PRO A 219 3.93 19.37 -6.20
N ASP A 220 4.49 20.54 -5.90
CA ASP A 220 5.25 20.81 -4.67
C ASP A 220 4.31 21.34 -3.57
N LEU A 221 3.42 20.46 -3.11
CA LEU A 221 2.32 20.84 -2.22
C LEU A 221 2.82 21.22 -0.82
N THR A 222 2.31 22.33 -0.30
CA THR A 222 2.43 22.63 1.13
C THR A 222 1.88 21.49 1.99
N TRP A 223 2.46 21.30 3.18
CA TRP A 223 2.06 20.23 4.11
C TRP A 223 0.56 20.25 4.45
N VAL A 224 -0.06 21.45 4.43
CA VAL A 224 -1.50 21.66 4.63
C VAL A 224 -2.31 21.08 3.47
N LEU A 225 -2.03 21.50 2.22
CA LEU A 225 -2.76 21.03 1.04
C LEU A 225 -2.56 19.53 0.81
N LYS A 226 -1.34 19.03 1.05
CA LYS A 226 -1.04 17.60 0.94
C LYS A 226 -1.89 16.78 1.91
N GLY A 227 -2.03 17.24 3.15
CA GLY A 227 -2.87 16.60 4.16
C GLY A 227 -4.35 16.68 3.86
N LEU A 228 -4.83 17.86 3.43
CA LEU A 228 -6.22 18.08 3.06
C LEU A 228 -6.65 17.14 1.93
N ILE A 229 -5.94 17.18 0.79
CA ILE A 229 -6.28 16.35 -0.37
C ILE A 229 -6.11 14.87 -0.03
N GLY A 230 -5.00 14.51 0.61
CA GLY A 230 -4.67 13.11 0.91
C GLY A 230 -5.56 12.47 1.97
N THR A 231 -6.27 13.24 2.80
CA THR A 231 -7.15 12.72 3.86
C THR A 231 -8.63 12.83 3.49
N SER A 232 -9.03 13.87 2.75
CA SER A 232 -10.46 14.11 2.45
C SER A 232 -10.99 13.33 1.25
N VAL A 233 -10.13 12.92 0.32
CA VAL A 233 -10.55 12.15 -0.85
C VAL A 233 -10.79 10.66 -0.54
N PRO A 234 -9.88 9.95 0.16
CA PRO A 234 -10.08 8.54 0.47
C PRO A 234 -11.23 8.30 1.44
#